data_AF-A0A7W1P214-F1
#
_entry.id   AF-A0A7W1P214-F1
#
_cell.length_a   1.000
_cell.length_b   1.000
_cell.length_c   1.000
_cell.angle_alpha   90.00
_cell.angle_beta   90.00
_cell.angle_gamma   90.00
#
_symmetry.space_group_name_H-M   'P 1'
#
loop_
_entity.id
_entity.type
_entity.pdbx_description
1 polymer ?
#
loop_
_entity_poly.entity_id
_entity_poly.type
_entity_poly.pdbx_seq_one_letter_code
_entity_poly.pdbx_strand_id
1 'polypeptide(L)'
;MRTFARILYFALLCTLLTAPAMASAAESQFHPEKFYSGHTRSTGVFRNTIGKPVQRFTTNCHGRMRGRTLYLDQLFRYDDGHTQARHWQIRQVDARHYIGRANDVVGDARGEVTGSSFHFVYMVALSPTNPLLNVRLDQTMTLRKDGTLENHATIRKLGLPLSRITEQFRRVE
;
A
#
# COMPACT_ATOMS: atom_id res chain seq x y z
N MET A 1 -12.51 21.64 -81.75
CA MET A 1 -12.55 22.98 -81.10
C MET A 1 -12.97 22.74 -79.65
N ARG A 2 -12.32 23.15 -78.56
CA ARG A 2 -11.14 23.97 -78.21
C ARG A 2 -10.80 23.53 -76.75
N THR A 3 -9.65 22.92 -76.48
CA THR A 3 -8.45 23.49 -75.81
C THR A 3 -8.59 24.01 -74.36
N PHE A 4 -7.53 23.72 -73.57
CA PHE A 4 -7.09 24.28 -72.26
C PHE A 4 -7.58 23.53 -70.99
N ALA A 5 -6.76 23.18 -69.99
CA ALA A 5 -5.38 23.52 -69.66
C ALA A 5 -4.72 22.45 -68.75
N ARG A 6 -3.38 22.50 -68.76
CA ARG A 6 -2.38 21.72 -68.03
C ARG A 6 -2.21 22.23 -66.56
N ILE A 7 -1.33 21.52 -65.81
CA ILE A 7 -0.53 21.97 -64.63
C ILE A 7 -1.24 21.71 -63.28
N LEU A 8 -0.67 21.15 -62.20
CA LEU A 8 0.60 20.47 -61.85
C LEU A 8 0.48 20.07 -60.36
N TYR A 9 0.98 18.88 -59.99
CA TYR A 9 1.40 18.40 -58.66
C TYR A 9 0.93 19.12 -57.37
N PHE A 10 0.25 18.37 -56.50
CA PHE A 10 0.73 18.18 -55.12
C PHE A 10 0.32 16.80 -54.60
N ALA A 11 1.28 15.88 -54.60
CA ALA A 11 1.15 14.59 -53.94
C ALA A 11 1.21 14.83 -52.42
N LEU A 12 0.07 14.91 -51.75
CA LEU A 12 0.01 14.84 -50.30
C LEU A 12 -0.05 13.36 -49.90
N LEU A 13 1.12 12.74 -49.91
CA LEU A 13 1.37 11.44 -49.30
C LEU A 13 1.20 11.61 -47.79
N CYS A 14 -0.03 11.45 -47.29
CA CYS A 14 -0.31 11.40 -45.87
C CYS A 14 0.25 10.06 -45.36
N THR A 15 1.53 10.05 -44.99
CA THR A 15 2.12 8.96 -44.24
C THR A 15 1.35 8.83 -42.93
N LEU A 16 0.55 7.76 -42.85
CA LEU A 16 0.03 7.24 -41.59
C LEU A 16 1.24 6.96 -40.69
N LEU A 17 1.59 7.93 -39.84
CA LEU A 17 2.32 7.64 -38.61
C LEU A 17 1.39 6.76 -37.77
N THR A 18 1.49 5.45 -37.94
CA THR A 18 1.18 4.53 -36.86
C THR A 18 2.18 4.84 -35.75
N ALA A 19 1.86 5.82 -34.91
CA ALA A 19 2.46 5.87 -33.60
C ALA A 19 2.21 4.48 -33.00
N PRO A 20 3.25 3.72 -32.59
CA PRO A 20 2.97 2.57 -31.75
C PRO A 20 2.21 3.17 -30.57
N ALA A 21 0.99 2.71 -30.34
CA ALA A 21 0.35 2.95 -29.07
C ALA A 21 1.40 2.51 -28.05
N MET A 22 2.02 3.46 -27.36
CA MET A 22 2.70 3.17 -26.11
C MET A 22 1.59 2.61 -25.25
N ALA A 23 1.43 1.29 -25.27
CA ALA A 23 0.83 0.58 -24.17
C ALA A 23 1.69 1.01 -22.98
N SER A 24 1.21 2.05 -22.29
CA SER A 24 1.65 2.34 -20.93
C SER A 24 1.61 1.00 -20.26
N ALA A 25 2.78 0.49 -19.87
CA ALA A 25 2.86 -0.72 -19.09
C ALA A 25 2.10 -0.39 -17.81
N ALA A 26 0.80 -0.72 -17.81
CA ALA A 26 -0.08 -0.45 -16.70
C ALA A 26 0.58 -1.11 -15.51
N GLU A 27 1.07 -0.29 -14.58
CA GLU A 27 1.77 -0.78 -13.42
C GLU A 27 0.80 -1.73 -12.71
N SER A 28 1.18 -3.01 -12.61
CA SER A 28 0.29 -4.07 -12.14
C SER A 28 -0.35 -3.63 -10.81
N GLN A 29 -1.67 -3.75 -10.73
CA GLN A 29 -2.39 -3.37 -9.53
C GLN A 29 -1.89 -4.20 -8.34
N PHE A 30 -1.58 -3.53 -7.23
CA PHE A 30 -1.16 -4.20 -6.01
C PHE A 30 -2.33 -4.95 -5.38
N HIS A 31 -2.09 -6.20 -4.96
CA HIS A 31 -3.07 -7.05 -4.32
C HIS A 31 -2.60 -7.39 -2.90
N PRO A 32 -2.99 -6.62 -1.87
CA PRO A 32 -2.54 -6.84 -0.49
C PRO A 32 -2.80 -8.27 0.00
N GLU A 33 -3.96 -8.83 -0.33
CA GLU A 33 -4.36 -10.18 0.07
C GLU A 33 -3.43 -11.26 -0.49
N LYS A 34 -2.90 -11.05 -1.71
CA LYS A 34 -1.96 -11.99 -2.33
C LYS A 34 -0.57 -11.84 -1.73
N PHE A 35 -0.10 -10.59 -1.58
CA PHE A 35 1.24 -10.30 -1.06
C PHE A 35 1.45 -10.87 0.34
N TYR A 36 0.48 -10.65 1.23
CA TYR A 36 0.54 -11.09 2.62
C TYR A 36 0.09 -12.54 2.83
N SER A 37 -0.49 -13.22 1.83
CA SER A 37 -0.80 -14.65 1.92
C SER A 37 0.48 -15.49 1.89
N GLY A 38 0.68 -16.31 2.92
CA GLY A 38 1.91 -17.04 3.18
C GLY A 38 2.78 -16.35 4.23
N HIS A 39 4.10 -16.51 4.12
CA HIS A 39 5.07 -15.94 5.05
C HIS A 39 5.60 -14.62 4.52
N THR A 40 5.46 -13.55 5.29
CA THR A 40 6.15 -12.27 5.06
C THR A 40 6.93 -11.83 6.29
N ARG A 41 8.01 -11.09 6.09
CA ARG A 41 8.79 -10.46 7.16
C ARG A 41 9.06 -9.01 6.83
N SER A 42 9.28 -8.19 7.85
CA SER A 42 9.70 -6.81 7.69
C SER A 42 10.70 -6.35 8.72
N THR A 43 11.37 -5.27 8.37
CA THR A 43 12.15 -4.44 9.29
C THR A 43 11.61 -3.02 9.23
N GLY A 44 11.48 -2.38 10.38
CA GLY A 44 10.88 -1.07 10.50
C GLY A 44 11.53 -0.20 11.57
N VAL A 45 11.23 1.09 11.48
CA VAL A 45 11.72 2.11 12.40
C VAL A 45 10.66 3.18 12.64
N PHE A 46 10.41 3.47 13.91
CA PHE A 46 9.69 4.65 14.33
C PHE A 46 10.63 5.85 14.35
N ARG A 47 10.14 6.98 13.85
CA ARG A 47 10.82 8.27 13.89
C ARG A 47 9.93 9.29 14.55
N ASN A 48 10.50 10.14 15.40
CA ASN A 48 9.78 11.27 15.94
C ASN A 48 9.41 12.30 14.85
N THR A 49 8.71 13.36 15.23
CA THR A 49 8.22 14.40 14.32
C THR A 49 9.31 15.10 13.50
N ILE A 50 10.53 15.21 14.05
CA ILE A 50 11.71 15.78 13.38
C ILE A 50 12.54 14.75 12.59
N GLY A 51 12.11 13.49 12.55
CA GLY A 51 12.73 12.44 11.72
C GLY A 51 13.85 11.64 12.40
N LYS A 52 14.15 11.88 13.68
CA LYS A 52 15.14 11.07 14.42
C LYS A 52 14.58 9.67 14.70
N PRO A 53 15.33 8.58 14.40
CA PRO A 53 14.96 7.23 14.83
C PRO A 53 14.82 7.16 16.35
N VAL A 54 13.74 6.54 16.83
CA VAL A 54 13.48 6.37 18.27
C VAL A 54 13.30 4.92 18.69
N GLN A 55 12.85 4.05 17.79
CA GLN A 55 12.57 2.64 18.09
C GLN A 55 12.64 1.82 16.80
N ARG A 56 13.36 0.71 16.78
CA ARG A 56 13.34 -0.25 15.66
C ARG A 56 12.50 -1.46 16.02
N PHE A 57 12.02 -2.13 14.99
CA PHE A 57 11.28 -3.36 15.14
C PHE A 57 11.44 -4.25 13.91
N THR A 58 11.12 -5.52 14.11
CA THR A 58 10.91 -6.48 13.03
C THR A 58 9.52 -7.07 13.16
N THR A 59 8.91 -7.44 12.04
CA THR A 59 7.60 -8.10 12.04
C THR A 59 7.71 -9.43 11.32
N ASN A 60 7.13 -10.46 11.90
CA ASN A 60 6.94 -11.76 11.27
C ASN A 60 5.44 -11.99 11.06
N CYS A 61 5.04 -12.28 9.83
CA CYS A 61 3.66 -12.30 9.39
C CYS A 61 3.31 -13.62 8.73
N HIS A 62 2.19 -14.22 9.14
CA HIS A 62 1.61 -15.41 8.51
C HIS A 62 0.18 -15.12 8.07
N GLY A 63 -0.03 -15.08 6.75
CA GLY A 63 -1.33 -14.83 6.15
C GLY A 63 -1.97 -16.09 5.58
N ARG A 64 -3.28 -16.19 5.74
CA ARG A 64 -4.11 -17.23 5.13
C ARG A 64 -5.38 -16.64 4.54
N MET A 65 -5.73 -17.07 3.34
CA MET A 65 -6.97 -16.68 2.68
C MET A 65 -8.13 -17.58 3.10
N ARG A 66 -9.29 -16.97 3.33
CA ARG A 66 -10.58 -17.68 3.40
C ARG A 66 -11.60 -16.88 2.58
N GLY A 67 -11.96 -17.39 1.41
CA GLY A 67 -12.77 -16.65 0.45
C GLY A 67 -12.11 -15.32 0.09
N ARG A 68 -12.81 -14.20 0.33
CA ARG A 68 -12.34 -12.83 0.04
C ARG A 68 -11.69 -12.14 1.24
N THR A 69 -11.37 -12.87 2.30
CA THR A 69 -10.77 -12.34 3.53
C THR A 69 -9.38 -12.92 3.76
N LEU A 70 -8.40 -12.04 3.90
CA LEU A 70 -7.08 -12.35 4.43
C LEU A 70 -7.14 -12.34 5.96
N TYR A 71 -6.75 -13.45 6.59
CA TYR A 71 -6.43 -13.50 8.01
C TYR A 71 -4.92 -13.43 8.14
N LEU A 72 -4.41 -12.39 8.81
CA LEU A 72 -2.98 -12.12 8.90
C LEU A 72 -2.56 -11.99 10.36
N ASP A 73 -1.77 -12.97 10.82
CA ASP A 73 -1.17 -12.96 12.15
C ASP A 73 0.20 -12.28 12.06
N GLN A 74 0.38 -11.19 12.81
CA GLN A 74 1.62 -10.41 12.85
C GLN A 74 2.23 -10.47 14.25
N LEU A 75 3.52 -10.77 14.33
CA LEU A 75 4.31 -10.70 15.56
C LEU A 75 5.42 -9.66 15.40
N PHE A 76 5.29 -8.57 16.14
CA PHE A 76 6.27 -7.50 16.25
C PHE A 76 7.30 -7.85 17.34
N ARG A 77 8.57 -7.60 17.06
CA ARG A 77 9.67 -7.64 18.02
C ARG A 77 10.40 -6.31 17.98
N TYR A 78 10.43 -5.62 19.11
CA TYR A 78 11.06 -4.32 19.29
C TYR A 78 12.51 -4.48 19.76
N ASP A 79 13.36 -3.50 19.49
CA ASP A 79 14.78 -3.54 19.88
C ASP A 79 15.02 -3.41 21.40
N ASP A 80 14.00 -3.01 22.16
CA ASP A 80 13.97 -3.00 23.62
C ASP A 80 13.56 -4.35 24.24
N GLY A 81 13.28 -5.36 23.39
CA GLY A 81 12.89 -6.70 23.79
C GLY A 81 11.38 -6.91 23.95
N HIS A 82 10.56 -5.85 23.88
CA HIS A 82 9.11 -6.01 23.89
C HIS A 82 8.61 -6.72 22.63
N THR A 83 7.44 -7.36 22.76
CA THR A 83 6.76 -8.00 21.63
C THR A 83 5.29 -7.64 21.63
N GLN A 84 4.69 -7.59 20.45
CA GLN A 84 3.26 -7.33 20.28
C GLN A 84 2.71 -8.22 19.18
N ALA A 85 1.51 -8.74 19.37
CA ALA A 85 0.79 -9.49 18.35
C ALA A 85 -0.39 -8.66 17.81
N ARG A 86 -0.56 -8.68 16.49
CA ARG A 86 -1.73 -8.12 15.80
C ARG A 86 -2.34 -9.15 14.86
N HIS A 87 -3.63 -9.38 15.02
CA HIS A 87 -4.39 -10.37 14.26
C HIS A 87 -5.40 -9.66 13.37
N TRP A 88 -5.08 -9.55 12.10
CA TRP A 88 -5.91 -8.87 11.12
C TRP A 88 -6.91 -9.82 10.46
N GLN A 89 -8.09 -9.26 10.16
CA GLN A 89 -9.06 -9.77 9.21
C GLN A 89 -9.29 -8.68 8.17
N ILE A 90 -8.74 -8.83 6.98
CA ILE A 90 -8.80 -7.85 5.89
C ILE A 90 -9.63 -8.43 4.77
N ARG A 91 -10.83 -7.88 4.57
CA ARG A 91 -11.78 -8.32 3.55
C ARG A 91 -11.74 -7.38 2.35
N GLN A 92 -11.55 -7.96 1.17
CA GLN A 92 -11.73 -7.23 -0.09
C GLN A 92 -13.22 -6.99 -0.35
N VAL A 93 -13.61 -5.72 -0.44
CA VAL A 93 -15.00 -5.31 -0.69
C VAL A 93 -15.28 -5.31 -2.19
N ASP A 94 -14.38 -4.74 -2.97
CA ASP A 94 -14.43 -4.69 -4.43
C ASP A 94 -13.01 -4.71 -5.02
N ALA A 95 -12.87 -4.36 -6.30
CA ALA A 95 -11.60 -4.40 -7.01
C ALA A 95 -10.49 -3.54 -6.37
N ARG A 96 -10.85 -2.47 -5.62
CA ARG A 96 -9.89 -1.51 -5.05
C ARG A 96 -10.04 -1.32 -3.54
N HIS A 97 -11.21 -1.58 -2.97
CA HIS A 97 -11.50 -1.24 -1.58
C HIS A 97 -11.43 -2.45 -0.64
N TYR A 98 -10.94 -2.20 0.57
CA TYR A 98 -10.75 -3.17 1.62
C TYR A 98 -11.29 -2.64 2.95
N ILE A 99 -11.82 -3.56 3.77
CA ILE A 99 -12.17 -3.30 5.17
C ILE A 99 -11.36 -4.23 6.05
N GLY A 100 -10.67 -3.66 7.04
CA GLY A 100 -9.85 -4.41 7.99
C GLY A 100 -10.36 -4.31 9.42
N ARG A 101 -10.17 -5.38 10.20
CA ARG A 101 -10.34 -5.40 11.66
C ARG A 101 -9.14 -6.07 12.31
N ALA A 102 -8.79 -5.66 13.51
CA ALA A 102 -7.80 -6.35 14.33
C ALA A 102 -8.11 -6.20 15.82
N ASN A 103 -7.41 -6.97 16.65
CA ASN A 103 -7.57 -7.01 18.11
C ASN A 103 -7.32 -5.67 18.81
N ASP A 104 -6.54 -4.78 18.21
CA ASP A 104 -6.21 -3.45 18.75
C ASP A 104 -6.70 -2.30 17.84
N VAL A 105 -7.55 -2.61 16.87
CA VAL A 105 -8.15 -1.62 15.96
C VAL A 105 -9.55 -1.25 16.44
N VAL A 106 -9.81 0.04 16.56
CA VAL A 106 -11.12 0.57 16.94
C VAL A 106 -11.96 0.75 15.68
N GLY A 107 -13.05 -0.03 15.59
CA GLY A 107 -13.95 -0.01 14.43
C GLY A 107 -13.32 -0.68 13.21
N ASP A 108 -13.55 -0.09 12.03
CA ASP A 108 -13.11 -0.62 10.74
C ASP A 108 -11.94 0.21 10.18
N ALA A 109 -10.87 -0.48 9.79
CA ALA A 109 -9.83 0.04 8.93
C ALA A 109 -10.33 0.15 7.49
N ARG A 110 -10.00 1.24 6.80
CA ARG A 110 -10.38 1.48 5.40
C ARG A 110 -9.15 1.43 4.53
N GLY A 111 -9.21 0.64 3.47
CA GLY A 111 -8.13 0.48 2.51
C GLY A 111 -8.56 0.75 1.08
N GLU A 112 -7.67 1.36 0.30
CA GLU A 112 -7.86 1.61 -1.12
C GLU A 112 -6.57 1.33 -1.89
N VAL A 113 -6.67 0.55 -2.97
CA VAL A 113 -5.57 0.32 -3.90
C VAL A 113 -5.66 1.29 -5.09
N THR A 114 -4.52 1.89 -5.43
CA THR A 114 -4.33 2.66 -6.67
C THR A 114 -2.98 2.27 -7.30
N GLY A 115 -3.02 1.58 -8.44
CA GLY A 115 -1.82 1.05 -9.08
C GLY A 115 -1.04 0.13 -8.14
N SER A 116 0.26 0.37 -7.98
CA SER A 116 1.16 -0.35 -7.08
C SER A 116 1.03 0.02 -5.60
N SER A 117 0.14 0.96 -5.24
CA SER A 117 0.00 1.50 -3.88
C SER A 117 -1.29 1.08 -3.19
N PHE A 118 -1.22 0.83 -1.88
CA PHE A 118 -2.33 0.57 -0.98
C PHE A 118 -2.32 1.59 0.16
N HIS A 119 -3.32 2.47 0.18
CA HIS A 119 -3.56 3.40 1.28
C HIS A 119 -4.43 2.71 2.32
N PHE A 120 -4.01 2.73 3.58
CA PHE A 120 -4.72 2.04 4.67
C PHE A 120 -4.78 2.92 5.92
N VAL A 121 -5.99 3.11 6.43
CA VAL A 121 -6.29 4.07 7.50
C VAL A 121 -7.10 3.40 8.59
N TYR A 122 -6.69 3.59 9.84
CA TYR A 122 -7.39 3.02 10.99
C TYR A 122 -7.05 3.72 12.30
N MET A 123 -7.86 3.44 13.33
CA MET A 123 -7.62 3.86 14.70
C MET A 123 -7.08 2.68 15.50
N VAL A 124 -5.99 2.89 16.25
CA VAL A 124 -5.39 1.90 17.15
C VAL A 124 -5.68 2.29 18.59
N ALA A 125 -6.14 1.32 19.38
CA ALA A 125 -6.24 1.44 20.83
C ALA A 125 -4.89 1.09 21.46
N LEU A 126 -4.19 2.09 22.02
CA LEU A 126 -2.94 1.87 22.75
C LEU A 126 -3.18 1.32 24.16
N SER A 127 -4.39 1.50 24.69
CA SER A 127 -4.84 0.91 25.95
C SER A 127 -6.30 0.48 25.83
N PRO A 128 -6.66 -0.75 26.21
CA PRO A 128 -8.05 -1.21 26.18
C PRO A 128 -8.99 -0.40 27.10
N THR A 129 -8.45 0.14 28.19
CA THR A 129 -9.23 0.83 29.23
C THR A 129 -9.29 2.34 29.04
N ASN A 130 -8.50 2.90 28.12
CA ASN A 130 -8.41 4.35 27.94
C ASN A 130 -8.51 4.75 26.46
N PRO A 131 -9.74 5.02 25.97
CA PRO A 131 -9.97 5.53 24.61
C PRO A 131 -9.26 6.86 24.32
N LEU A 132 -8.94 7.65 25.36
CA LEU A 132 -8.17 8.90 25.20
C LEU A 132 -6.72 8.64 24.80
N LEU A 133 -6.25 7.39 24.73
CA LEU A 133 -4.94 7.04 24.18
C LEU A 133 -5.00 6.58 22.71
N ASN A 134 -6.20 6.47 22.11
CA ASN A 134 -6.34 6.01 20.73
C ASN A 134 -5.62 6.92 19.73
N VAL A 135 -4.89 6.33 18.78
CA VAL A 135 -4.16 7.07 17.74
C VAL A 135 -4.66 6.66 16.36
N ARG A 136 -4.60 7.59 15.41
CA ARG A 136 -4.88 7.31 14.01
C ARG A 136 -3.59 6.89 13.32
N LEU A 137 -3.59 5.74 12.64
CA LEU A 137 -2.59 5.40 11.65
C LEU A 137 -3.11 5.74 10.26
N ASP A 138 -2.27 6.41 9.50
CA ASP A 138 -2.48 6.74 8.10
C ASP A 138 -1.25 6.28 7.34
N GLN A 139 -1.37 5.23 6.52
CA GLN A 139 -0.22 4.61 5.89
C GLN A 139 -0.43 4.30 4.41
N THR A 140 0.66 4.41 3.65
CA THR A 140 0.71 4.03 2.24
C THR A 140 1.77 2.96 2.07
N MET A 141 1.36 1.83 1.49
CA MET A 141 2.23 0.73 1.13
C MET A 141 2.41 0.69 -0.38
N THR A 142 3.63 0.75 -0.90
CA THR A 142 3.93 0.77 -2.33
C THR A 142 4.78 -0.44 -2.70
N LEU A 143 4.28 -1.27 -3.62
CA LEU A 143 4.99 -2.43 -4.10
C LEU A 143 6.02 -2.02 -5.16
N ARG A 144 7.29 -2.31 -4.89
CA ARG A 144 8.38 -2.07 -5.82
C ARG A 144 8.51 -3.21 -6.82
N LYS A 145 9.17 -2.93 -7.95
CA LYS A 145 9.46 -3.90 -9.03
C LYS A 145 10.32 -5.09 -8.57
N ASP A 146 11.12 -4.90 -7.53
CA ASP A 146 11.96 -5.95 -6.93
C ASP A 146 11.18 -6.87 -5.96
N GLY A 147 9.86 -6.63 -5.79
CA GLY A 147 9.00 -7.38 -4.87
C GLY A 147 9.05 -6.90 -3.43
N THR A 148 9.84 -5.87 -3.09
CA THR A 148 9.81 -5.25 -1.76
C THR A 148 8.58 -4.36 -1.65
N LEU A 149 7.83 -4.48 -0.54
CA LEU A 149 6.71 -3.58 -0.24
C LEU A 149 7.17 -2.56 0.79
N GLU A 150 7.17 -1.29 0.41
CA GLU A 150 7.55 -0.19 1.30
C GLU A 150 6.33 0.40 1.96
N ASN A 151 6.36 0.53 3.28
CA ASN A 151 5.31 1.13 4.07
C ASN A 151 5.79 2.43 4.69
N HIS A 152 5.02 3.50 4.46
CA HIS A 152 5.18 4.78 5.12
C HIS A 152 3.91 5.10 5.91
N ALA A 153 4.02 5.15 7.23
CA ALA A 153 2.90 5.47 8.10
C ALA A 153 3.14 6.77 8.89
N THR A 154 2.06 7.49 9.17
CA THR A 154 2.02 8.58 10.14
C THR A 154 1.05 8.23 11.25
N ILE A 155 1.53 8.27 12.49
CA ILE A 155 0.72 8.15 13.69
C ILE A 155 0.28 9.56 14.10
N ARG A 156 -1.02 9.77 14.25
CA ARG A 156 -1.61 11.04 14.65
C ARG A 156 -2.44 10.89 15.92
N LYS A 157 -2.39 11.93 16.74
CA LYS A 157 -3.27 12.09 17.91
C LYS A 157 -3.96 13.44 17.82
N LEU A 158 -5.28 13.45 17.88
CA LEU A 158 -6.09 14.68 17.75
C LEU A 158 -5.69 15.50 16.50
N GLY A 159 -5.38 14.82 15.39
CA GLY A 159 -4.93 15.44 14.14
C GLY A 159 -3.43 15.74 14.04
N LEU A 160 -2.73 15.86 15.18
CA LEU A 160 -1.31 16.21 15.23
C LEU A 160 -0.42 14.97 15.00
N PRO A 161 0.64 15.06 14.18
CA PRO A 161 1.58 13.96 14.00
C PRO A 161 2.40 13.73 15.27
N LEU A 162 2.44 12.48 15.75
CA LEU A 162 3.25 12.07 16.89
C LEU A 162 4.53 11.36 16.45
N SER A 163 4.41 10.47 15.47
CA SER A 163 5.50 9.64 14.98
C SER A 163 5.26 9.27 13.52
N ARG A 164 6.35 8.95 12.82
CA ARG A 164 6.33 8.33 11.50
C ARG A 164 6.90 6.92 11.59
N ILE A 165 6.48 6.06 10.68
CA ILE A 165 7.01 4.69 10.52
C ILE A 165 7.53 4.57 9.09
N THR A 166 8.69 3.96 8.96
CA THR A 166 9.13 3.40 7.68
C THR A 166 9.42 1.93 7.90
N GLU A 167 8.87 1.10 7.05
CA GLU A 167 8.97 -0.35 7.15
C GLU A 167 9.07 -0.95 5.75
N GLN A 168 9.86 -2.01 5.60
CA GLN A 168 10.00 -2.73 4.33
C GLN A 168 9.64 -4.19 4.55
N PHE A 169 8.65 -4.66 3.80
CA PHE A 169 8.23 -6.07 3.81
C PHE A 169 8.82 -6.83 2.63
N ARG A 170 9.10 -8.11 2.87
CA ARG A 170 9.44 -9.10 1.86
C ARG A 170 8.70 -10.39 2.13
N ARG A 171 8.36 -11.12 1.06
CA ARG A 171 7.94 -12.53 1.18
C ARG A 171 9.15 -13.38 1.54
N VAL A 172 8.91 -14.38 2.38
CA VAL A 172 9.90 -15.41 2.68
C VAL A 172 9.49 -16.63 1.84
N GLU A 173 10.42 -17.11 1.01
CA GLU A 173 10.26 -18.34 0.25
C GLU A 173 10.38 -19.57 1.15
#